data_AF-H8ZWR5-F1
#
_entry.id   AF-H8ZWR5-F1
#
_cell.length_a   1.000
_cell.length_b   1.000
_cell.length_c   1.000
_cell.angle_alpha   90.00
_cell.angle_beta   90.00
_cell.angle_gamma   90.00
#
_symmetry.space_group_name_H-M   'P 1'
#
loop_
_entity.id
_entity.type
_entity.pdbx_description
1 polymer ?
#
loop_
_entity_poly.entity_id
_entity_poly.type
_entity_poly.pdbx_seq_one_letter_code
_entity_poly.pdbx_strand_id
1 'polypeptide(L)'
;IIPQKQVGRKNDIYVGVISYDHKVALDGKYIAIVSSTVETDNPAAELEPGFKLLHPIEHKFLSVTDMFEPVSNGTEDKCFISTSFDPSSHFELVGADIMDIYKRITGKELELKPKVNSGDEGESA
;
A
#
# COMPACT_ATOMS: atom_id res chain seq x y z
N ILE A 1 7.20 -11.42 -2.60
CA ILE A 1 8.01 -10.84 -1.50
C ILE A 1 9.38 -11.46 -1.54
N ILE A 2 10.44 -10.65 -1.45
CA ILE A 2 11.84 -11.08 -1.36
C ILE A 2 12.31 -10.70 0.06
N PRO A 3 12.45 -11.67 0.98
CA PRO A 3 12.80 -11.38 2.36
C PRO A 3 14.20 -10.77 2.50
N GLN A 4 14.33 -9.74 3.34
CA GLN A 4 15.52 -8.92 3.53
C GLN A 4 16.79 -9.74 3.80
N LYS A 5 16.68 -10.82 4.57
CA LYS A 5 17.82 -11.71 4.90
C LYS A 5 18.36 -12.47 3.69
N GLN A 6 17.55 -12.73 2.67
CA GLN A 6 17.96 -13.42 1.45
C GLN A 6 18.79 -12.54 0.52
N VAL A 7 18.69 -11.22 0.69
CA VAL A 7 19.36 -10.22 -0.16
C VAL A 7 20.28 -9.29 0.63
N GLY A 8 20.56 -9.61 1.90
CA GLY A 8 21.48 -8.84 2.74
C GLY A 8 21.00 -7.43 3.09
N ARG A 9 19.68 -7.22 3.19
CA ARG A 9 19.04 -5.93 3.49
C ARG A 9 18.41 -5.89 4.88
N LYS A 10 17.99 -4.70 5.31
CA LYS A 10 17.22 -4.46 6.54
C LYS A 10 15.71 -4.37 6.31
N ASN A 11 15.27 -4.23 5.06
CA ASN A 11 13.88 -4.16 4.64
C ASN A 11 13.63 -5.12 3.48
N ASP A 12 12.45 -5.73 3.47
CA ASP A 12 12.00 -6.62 2.40
C ASP A 12 11.84 -5.84 1.08
N ILE A 13 11.88 -6.57 -0.04
CA ILE A 13 11.50 -6.05 -1.36
C ILE A 13 10.17 -6.68 -1.76
N TYR A 14 9.21 -5.85 -2.13
CA TYR A 14 7.90 -6.28 -2.61
C TYR A 14 7.87 -6.22 -4.14
N VAL A 15 7.21 -7.20 -4.75
CA VAL A 15 6.95 -7.23 -6.19
C VAL A 15 5.46 -7.48 -6.35
N GLY A 16 4.72 -6.43 -6.73
CA GLY A 16 3.31 -6.51 -7.07
C GLY A 16 3.16 -6.57 -8.59
N VAL A 17 2.42 -7.55 -9.11
CA VAL A 17 2.19 -7.70 -10.55
C VAL A 17 0.70 -7.64 -10.83
N ILE A 18 0.33 -6.74 -11.74
CA ILE A 18 -1.01 -6.60 -12.30
C ILE A 18 -0.92 -6.55 -13.83
N SER A 19 -2.04 -6.73 -14.51
CA SER A 19 -2.04 -6.97 -15.95
C SER A 19 -3.31 -6.44 -16.62
N TYR A 20 -3.43 -6.66 -17.92
CA TYR A 20 -4.64 -6.48 -18.72
C TYR A 20 -5.90 -7.17 -18.13
N ASP A 21 -5.74 -8.25 -17.36
CA ASP A 21 -6.86 -8.91 -16.67
C ASP A 21 -7.54 -7.96 -15.66
N HIS A 22 -6.76 -7.04 -15.08
CA HIS A 22 -7.22 -6.02 -14.15
C HIS A 22 -7.62 -4.71 -14.86
N LYS A 23 -7.59 -4.66 -16.20
CA LYS A 23 -7.91 -3.48 -17.02
C LYS A 23 -7.03 -2.25 -16.75
N VAL A 24 -5.78 -2.48 -16.35
CA VAL A 24 -4.78 -1.40 -16.13
C VAL A 24 -3.71 -1.30 -17.22
N ALA A 25 -3.69 -2.24 -18.17
CA ALA A 25 -2.72 -2.31 -19.25
C ALA A 25 -3.36 -2.86 -20.53
N LEU A 26 -2.75 -2.63 -21.68
CA LEU A 26 -3.16 -3.22 -22.96
C LEU A 26 -3.05 -4.75 -22.93
N ASP A 27 -3.84 -5.43 -23.77
CA ASP A 27 -3.84 -6.89 -23.87
C ASP A 27 -2.42 -7.47 -24.04
N GLY A 28 -2.09 -8.47 -23.22
CA GLY A 28 -0.76 -9.08 -23.18
C GLY A 28 0.32 -8.27 -22.46
N LYS A 29 0.01 -7.10 -21.90
CA LYS A 29 0.95 -6.29 -21.11
C LYS A 29 0.76 -6.44 -19.60
N TYR A 30 1.85 -6.28 -18.88
CA TYR A 30 1.93 -6.40 -17.42
C TYR A 30 2.58 -5.16 -16.82
N ILE A 31 2.15 -4.79 -15.63
CA ILE A 31 2.77 -3.77 -14.80
C ILE A 31 3.30 -4.47 -13.56
N ALA A 32 4.61 -4.46 -13.38
CA ALA A 32 5.28 -4.94 -12.18
C ALA A 32 5.83 -3.75 -11.40
N ILE A 33 5.45 -3.63 -10.13
CA ILE A 33 5.90 -2.60 -9.20
C ILE A 33 6.84 -3.27 -8.21
N VAL A 34 8.09 -2.80 -8.16
CA VAL A 34 9.12 -3.27 -7.23
C VAL A 34 9.40 -2.16 -6.23
N SER A 35 9.20 -2.42 -4.94
CA SER A 35 9.26 -1.40 -3.89
C SER A 35 9.99 -1.92 -2.64
N SER A 36 10.70 -1.01 -1.95
CA SER A 36 11.37 -1.25 -0.67
C SER A 36 11.69 0.10 -0.01
N THR A 37 11.97 0.10 1.29
CA THR A 37 12.51 1.27 2.00
C THR A 37 13.96 1.49 1.57
N VAL A 38 14.33 2.74 1.27
CA VAL A 38 15.69 3.11 0.86
C VAL A 38 16.68 2.89 2.01
N GLU A 39 17.82 2.25 1.71
CA GLU A 39 18.89 1.99 2.68
C GLU A 39 20.24 2.61 2.28
N THR A 40 20.39 3.07 1.03
CA THR A 40 21.64 3.56 0.46
C THR A 40 21.43 4.78 -0.44
N ASP A 41 22.52 5.43 -0.84
CA ASP A 41 22.51 6.54 -1.82
C ASP A 41 22.24 6.08 -3.27
N ASN A 42 22.05 4.78 -3.51
CA ASN A 42 21.71 4.23 -4.82
C ASN A 42 20.43 3.36 -4.77
N PRO A 43 19.24 3.98 -4.63
CA PRO A 43 17.97 3.25 -4.47
C PRO A 43 17.65 2.29 -5.61
N ALA A 44 18.07 2.62 -6.85
CA ALA A 44 17.79 1.80 -8.01
C ALA A 44 18.50 0.43 -7.93
N ALA A 45 19.72 0.40 -7.40
CA ALA A 45 20.50 -0.83 -7.25
C ALA A 45 19.93 -1.76 -6.18
N GLU A 46 19.26 -1.20 -5.16
CA GLU A 46 18.63 -1.96 -4.08
C GLU A 46 17.50 -2.87 -4.59
N LEU A 47 16.81 -2.46 -5.66
CA LEU A 47 15.68 -3.17 -6.26
C LEU A 47 16.10 -4.19 -7.33
N GLU A 48 17.40 -4.30 -7.63
CA GLU A 48 17.96 -5.22 -8.63
C GLU A 48 17.56 -6.69 -8.42
N PRO A 49 17.50 -7.24 -7.18
CA PRO A 49 16.99 -8.59 -6.96
C PRO A 49 15.56 -8.80 -7.49
N GLY A 50 14.71 -7.77 -7.43
CA GLY A 50 13.36 -7.80 -8.00
C GLY A 50 13.36 -7.71 -9.52
N PHE A 51 14.14 -6.78 -10.09
CA PHE A 51 14.21 -6.61 -11.55
C PHE A 51 14.75 -7.85 -12.28
N LYS A 52 15.70 -8.57 -11.69
CA LYS A 52 16.22 -9.84 -12.25
C LYS A 52 15.13 -10.87 -12.50
N LEU A 53 14.04 -10.86 -11.72
CA LEU A 53 12.91 -11.79 -11.88
C LEU A 53 11.99 -11.41 -13.05
N LEU A 54 12.08 -10.19 -13.58
CA LEU A 54 11.09 -9.59 -14.49
C LEU A 54 11.59 -9.45 -15.94
N HIS A 55 12.75 -10.01 -16.29
CA HIS A 55 13.32 -9.84 -17.62
C HIS A 55 12.53 -10.63 -18.70
N PRO A 56 12.33 -10.05 -19.90
CA PRO A 56 12.74 -8.71 -20.35
C PRO A 56 11.79 -7.59 -19.88
N ILE A 57 12.35 -6.44 -19.48
CA ILE A 57 11.60 -5.23 -19.10
C ILE A 57 11.56 -4.27 -20.28
N GLU A 58 10.37 -3.92 -20.75
CA GLU A 58 10.18 -3.00 -21.89
C GLU A 58 10.48 -1.54 -21.50
N HIS A 59 9.93 -1.07 -20.39
CA HIS A 59 10.16 0.26 -19.84
C HIS A 59 10.28 0.20 -18.32
N LYS A 60 11.15 1.06 -17.76
CA LYS A 60 11.37 1.19 -16.32
C LYS A 60 11.21 2.65 -15.90
N PHE A 61 10.34 2.89 -14.92
CA PHE A 61 10.12 4.19 -14.31
C PHE A 61 10.53 4.11 -12.84
N LEU A 62 11.39 5.02 -12.39
CA LEU A 62 11.91 5.05 -11.02
C LEU A 62 11.37 6.27 -10.30
N SER A 63 10.88 6.08 -9.08
CA SER A 63 10.47 7.16 -8.17
C SER A 63 11.01 6.87 -6.78
N VAL A 64 11.41 7.94 -6.08
CA VAL A 64 11.78 7.92 -4.67
C VAL A 64 10.92 8.98 -3.99
N THR A 65 10.32 8.62 -2.87
CA THR A 65 9.36 9.47 -2.16
C THR A 65 9.67 9.42 -0.67
N ASP A 66 9.69 10.58 -0.02
CA ASP A 66 9.83 10.68 1.42
C ASP A 66 8.54 10.22 2.12
N MET A 67 8.69 9.46 3.21
CA MET A 67 7.58 9.03 4.05
C MET A 67 7.47 9.94 5.27
N PHE A 68 6.27 10.44 5.52
CA PHE A 68 5.93 11.30 6.65
C PHE A 68 4.92 10.63 7.58
N GLU A 69 4.99 11.01 8.85
CA GLU A 69 4.04 10.65 9.91
C GLU A 69 3.64 11.93 10.68
N PRO A 70 2.44 11.93 11.31
CA PRO A 70 1.98 13.11 12.04
C PRO A 70 2.82 13.34 13.31
N VAL A 71 3.18 14.59 13.58
CA VAL A 71 3.93 14.96 14.81
C VAL A 71 3.05 15.00 16.06
N SER A 72 1.72 14.98 15.89
CA SER A 72 0.73 14.97 16.97
C SER A 72 -0.44 14.06 16.61
N ASN A 73 -1.20 13.63 17.60
CA ASN A 73 -2.37 12.75 17.39
C ASN A 73 -3.63 13.52 16.96
N GLY A 74 -3.60 14.85 16.88
CA GLY A 74 -4.75 15.66 16.49
C GLY A 74 -5.79 15.93 17.58
N THR A 75 -5.64 15.40 18.81
CA THR A 75 -6.72 15.53 19.83
C THR A 75 -6.84 16.94 20.40
N GLU A 76 -5.75 17.71 20.43
CA GLU A 76 -5.71 19.07 20.99
C GLU A 76 -6.09 20.13 19.94
N ASP A 77 -5.56 20.02 18.73
CA ASP A 77 -5.70 20.98 17.63
C ASP A 77 -6.78 20.59 16.60
N LYS A 78 -7.32 19.37 16.68
CA LYS A 78 -8.29 18.77 15.74
C LYS A 78 -7.73 18.56 14.33
N CYS A 79 -6.41 18.46 14.19
CA CYS A 79 -5.73 18.14 12.94
C CYS A 79 -5.35 16.65 12.89
N PHE A 80 -6.22 15.82 12.30
CA PHE A 80 -6.00 14.38 12.19
C PHE A 80 -5.35 14.01 10.86
N ILE A 81 -4.02 13.91 10.86
CA ILE A 81 -3.21 13.65 9.66
C ILE A 81 -2.87 12.15 9.59
N SER A 82 -2.90 11.58 8.38
CA SER A 82 -2.51 10.20 8.10
C SER A 82 -1.01 10.03 7.94
N THR A 83 -0.56 8.78 8.05
CA THR A 83 0.79 8.38 7.66
C THR A 83 0.91 8.24 6.14
N SER A 84 2.14 8.30 5.63
CA SER A 84 2.42 8.01 4.22
C SER A 84 2.28 6.52 3.93
N PHE A 85 1.98 6.17 2.67
CA PHE A 85 1.99 4.77 2.25
C PHE A 85 3.40 4.19 2.35
N ASP A 86 3.50 3.07 3.06
CA ASP A 86 4.72 2.28 3.16
C ASP A 86 4.95 1.46 1.87
N PRO A 87 6.15 0.90 1.65
CA PRO A 87 6.47 0.22 0.39
C PRO A 87 5.85 -1.18 0.23
N SER A 88 5.06 -1.67 1.19
CA SER A 88 4.39 -2.96 1.09
C SER A 88 3.37 -3.00 -0.05
N SER A 89 3.12 -4.20 -0.58
CA SER A 89 2.18 -4.41 -1.68
C SER A 89 0.75 -4.74 -1.21
N HIS A 90 0.42 -4.46 0.06
CA HIS A 90 -0.88 -4.74 0.66
C HIS A 90 -1.29 -3.60 1.61
N PHE A 91 -2.56 -3.61 2.04
CA PHE A 91 -3.16 -2.46 2.74
C PHE A 91 -3.26 -2.65 4.27
N GLU A 92 -2.41 -3.48 4.87
CA GLU A 92 -2.55 -3.78 6.30
C GLU A 92 -2.25 -2.58 7.19
N LEU A 93 -1.11 -1.91 6.97
CA LEU A 93 -0.73 -0.71 7.70
C LEU A 93 -1.65 0.48 7.39
N VAL A 94 -2.10 0.58 6.14
CA VAL A 94 -3.12 1.56 5.74
C VAL A 94 -4.42 1.34 6.49
N GLY A 95 -4.87 0.08 6.60
CA GLY A 95 -6.05 -0.28 7.37
C GLY A 95 -5.89 0.10 8.84
N ALA A 96 -4.73 -0.18 9.43
CA ALA A 96 -4.43 0.20 10.82
C ALA A 96 -4.47 1.73 11.01
N ASP A 97 -3.89 2.51 10.10
CA ASP A 97 -3.91 3.98 10.16
C ASP A 97 -5.33 4.55 10.03
N ILE A 98 -6.17 3.96 9.15
CA ILE A 98 -7.59 4.34 9.04
C ILE A 98 -8.32 4.11 10.38
N MET A 99 -8.11 2.95 11.02
CA MET A 99 -8.74 2.64 12.31
C MET A 99 -8.27 3.58 13.42
N ASP A 100 -6.96 3.88 13.46
CA ASP A 100 -6.36 4.80 14.42
C ASP A 100 -6.91 6.22 14.26
N ILE A 101 -6.92 6.78 13.04
CA ILE A 101 -7.48 8.09 12.74
C ILE A 101 -8.95 8.16 13.15
N TYR A 102 -9.75 7.14 12.82
CA TYR A 102 -11.16 7.08 13.22
C TYR A 102 -11.32 7.17 14.75
N LYS A 103 -10.51 6.41 15.49
CA LYS A 103 -10.53 6.43 16.95
C LYS A 103 -10.11 7.78 17.52
N ARG A 104 -9.09 8.42 16.97
CA ARG A 104 -8.63 9.76 17.39
C ARG A 104 -9.70 10.83 17.17
N ILE A 105 -10.43 10.74 16.06
CA ILE A 105 -11.53 11.67 15.72
C ILE A 105 -12.74 11.46 16.64
N THR A 106 -13.18 10.21 16.79
CA THR A 106 -14.49 9.88 17.38
C THR A 106 -14.43 9.55 18.87
N GLY A 107 -13.25 9.21 19.39
CA GLY A 107 -13.05 8.68 20.73
C GLY A 107 -13.55 7.24 20.91
N LYS A 108 -13.87 6.52 19.83
CA LYS A 108 -14.44 5.15 19.86
C LYS A 108 -13.72 4.23 18.88
N GLU A 109 -13.68 2.94 19.20
CA GLU A 109 -13.22 1.92 18.24
C GLU A 109 -14.19 1.80 17.07
N LEU A 110 -13.68 1.54 15.86
CA LEU A 110 -14.53 1.32 14.69
C LEU A 110 -15.20 -0.05 14.75
N GLU A 111 -16.52 -0.06 14.89
CA GLU A 111 -17.34 -1.26 14.76
C GLU A 111 -17.92 -1.36 13.34
N LEU A 112 -17.42 -2.32 12.55
CA LEU A 112 -17.95 -2.59 11.22
C LEU A 112 -19.29 -3.32 11.31
N LYS A 113 -20.35 -2.69 10.78
CA LYS A 113 -21.68 -3.28 10.68
C LYS A 113 -22.03 -3.48 9.21
N PRO A 114 -22.64 -4.62 8.82
CA PRO A 114 -23.15 -4.79 7.48
C PRO A 114 -24.09 -3.65 7.13
N LYS A 115 -23.98 -3.15 5.89
CA LYS A 115 -24.96 -2.20 5.39
C LYS A 115 -26.28 -2.94 5.24
N VAL A 116 -27.29 -2.54 6.02
CA VAL A 116 -28.66 -3.04 5.80
C VAL A 116 -29.15 -2.40 4.51
N ASN A 117 -29.36 -3.19 3.48
CA ASN A 117 -30.04 -2.72 2.27
C ASN A 117 -31.49 -2.44 2.63
N SER A 118 -31.89 -1.18 2.66
CA SER A 118 -33.27 -0.75 2.75
C SER A 118 -33.99 -1.07 1.42
N GLY A 119 -34.26 -2.35 1.17
CA GLY A 119 -34.87 -2.86 -0.06
C GLY A 119 -35.72 -4.13 0.08
N ASP A 120 -35.78 -4.77 1.25
CA ASP A 120 -36.70 -5.90 1.52
C ASP A 120 -37.95 -5.41 2.27
N GLU A 121 -38.64 -4.42 1.72
CA GLU A 121 -40.05 -4.17 2.05
C GLU A 121 -40.93 -4.72 0.92
N GLY A 122 -41.35 -5.97 1.10
CA GLY A 122 -42.67 -6.48 0.69
C GLY A 122 -43.00 -6.58 -0.80
N GLU A 123 -42.90 -7.79 -1.34
CA GLU A 123 -43.93 -8.26 -2.26
C GLU A 123 -44.15 -9.77 -2.04
N SER A 124 -45.03 -10.08 -1.09
CA SER A 124 -45.77 -11.33 -1.08
C SER A 124 -46.96 -11.19 -2.02
N ALA A 125 -46.93 -11.93 -3.13
CA ALA A 125 -48.10 -12.25 -3.95
C ALA A 125 -48.18 -13.77 -4.12
#